data_AF-A0A2A4Z474-F1
#
_entry.id   AF-A0A2A4Z474-F1
#
_cell.length_a   1.000
_cell.length_b   1.000
_cell.length_c   1.000
_cell.angle_alpha   90.00
_cell.angle_beta   90.00
_cell.angle_gamma   90.00
#
_symmetry.space_group_name_H-M   'P 1'
#
loop_
_entity.id
_entity.type
_entity.pdbx_description
1 polymer ?
#
loop_
_entity_poly.entity_id
_entity_poly.type
_entity_poly.pdbx_seq_one_letter_code
_entity_poly.pdbx_strand_id
1 'polypeptide(L)'
;MGKVDFMGGVFTSADTDTIVVSIDPQTLDRGVNKYSASNIQIVRDALGFSVDNLGNSAPLTVIQSMIDGALDSTPAALPFEIDINGIDPSVTAQEMVKVCVVMEEDWYSDSKEEMVTILSGVPVDKLKNIPGSEALWDKAVGIHEGTHCERPQAPVTVQDTLTDEVRADMNAVSWLRDNGHKDVAEALIDYRILGSVHKIDVVHADGMALQLGGTASITADYMTAAQSIRSQVLGVIRDEHGVGSLKNAEKYIAKFPKRCIETVEKALFNGEFKDAQNPDLEIHVHAYTQAFRRQMNGVTPLPPIVSVNLNDIKGSYANVDLTGDGHVSMTIGEVSAPEFFASIADPNLAAERIALQEIAMQNTLTTQEQIITAAIKV
;
A
#
# COMPACT_ATOMS: atom_id res chain seq x y z
N MET A 1 12.60 4.67 -30.21
CA MET A 1 12.61 4.45 -28.75
C MET A 1 13.57 3.33 -28.51
N GLY A 2 14.74 3.63 -27.94
CA GLY A 2 15.71 2.59 -27.56
C GLY A 2 15.11 1.81 -26.40
N LYS A 3 15.08 0.48 -26.50
CA LYS A 3 14.91 -0.36 -25.31
C LYS A 3 16.16 -0.14 -24.47
N VAL A 4 15.98 0.37 -23.26
CA VAL A 4 17.02 0.32 -22.24
C VAL A 4 16.91 -1.09 -21.68
N ASP A 5 18.00 -1.84 -21.71
CA ASP A 5 18.06 -3.18 -21.12
C ASP A 5 18.11 -3.00 -19.60
N PHE A 6 17.09 -3.49 -18.88
CA PHE A 6 17.12 -3.55 -17.43
C PHE A 6 18.20 -4.53 -16.96
N MET A 7 18.88 -4.14 -15.89
CA MET A 7 19.76 -5.00 -15.11
C MET A 7 19.03 -5.20 -13.78
N GLY A 8 18.60 -6.44 -13.49
CA GLY A 8 17.95 -6.84 -12.23
C GLY A 8 18.44 -6.11 -10.96
N GLY A 9 17.51 -5.86 -10.04
CA GLY A 9 17.76 -5.15 -8.80
C GLY A 9 18.17 -6.06 -7.66
N VAL A 10 19.05 -5.56 -6.79
CA VAL A 10 19.27 -6.14 -5.47
C VAL A 10 18.55 -5.30 -4.44
N PHE A 11 17.75 -5.96 -3.63
CA PHE A 11 17.14 -5.38 -2.46
C PHE A 11 17.59 -6.13 -1.21
N THR A 12 17.82 -5.41 -0.12
CA THR A 12 18.00 -6.05 1.20
C THR A 12 16.69 -5.91 1.96
N SER A 13 16.16 -6.97 2.53
CA SER A 13 15.15 -6.84 3.60
C SER A 13 15.86 -6.29 4.83
N ALA A 14 15.37 -5.19 5.42
CA ALA A 14 15.99 -4.63 6.62
C ALA A 14 15.69 -5.44 7.90
N ASP A 15 14.62 -6.25 7.87
CA ASP A 15 14.07 -6.87 9.08
C ASP A 15 14.40 -8.37 9.18
N THR A 16 14.87 -9.01 8.10
CA THR A 16 15.02 -10.49 8.06
C THR A 16 16.36 -11.02 7.55
N ASP A 17 17.42 -10.21 7.49
CA ASP A 17 18.75 -10.58 6.99
C ASP A 17 18.70 -11.28 5.60
N THR A 18 17.60 -11.06 4.86
CA THR A 18 17.32 -11.73 3.60
C THR A 18 17.63 -10.79 2.45
N ILE A 19 18.50 -11.22 1.54
CA ILE A 19 18.83 -10.49 0.32
C ILE A 19 17.84 -10.93 -0.75
N VAL A 20 17.06 -10.01 -1.28
CA VAL A 20 16.10 -10.25 -2.35
C VAL A 20 16.76 -9.84 -3.65
N VAL A 21 16.86 -10.77 -4.59
CA VAL A 21 17.40 -10.53 -5.92
C VAL A 21 16.28 -10.73 -6.91
N SER A 22 15.91 -9.64 -7.60
CA SER A 22 14.90 -9.72 -8.65
C SER A 22 15.57 -9.85 -10.02
N ILE A 23 15.12 -10.83 -10.80
CA ILE A 23 15.76 -11.21 -12.06
C ILE A 23 14.72 -11.21 -13.17
N ASP A 24 14.93 -10.38 -14.19
CA ASP A 24 14.09 -10.37 -15.39
C ASP A 24 14.30 -11.67 -16.19
N PRO A 25 13.26 -12.54 -16.30
CA PRO A 25 13.36 -13.78 -17.05
C PRO A 25 13.61 -13.57 -18.55
N GLN A 26 13.27 -12.40 -19.11
CA GLN A 26 13.54 -12.08 -20.52
C GLN A 26 15.02 -11.83 -20.80
N THR A 27 15.79 -11.43 -19.79
CA THR A 27 17.26 -11.27 -19.90
C THR A 27 18.02 -12.59 -19.80
N LEU A 28 17.31 -13.70 -19.56
CA LEU A 28 17.87 -15.05 -19.52
C LEU A 28 17.89 -15.62 -20.95
N ASP A 29 19.07 -15.74 -21.54
CA ASP A 29 19.24 -16.47 -22.80
C ASP A 29 18.99 -17.95 -22.52
N ARG A 30 17.83 -18.48 -22.94
CA ARG A 30 17.41 -19.88 -22.72
C ARG A 30 18.27 -20.90 -23.49
N GLY A 31 19.32 -20.46 -24.17
CA GLY A 31 20.36 -21.31 -24.73
C GLY A 31 21.23 -21.95 -23.65
N VAL A 32 21.52 -23.24 -23.83
CA VAL A 32 22.13 -24.28 -22.96
C VAL A 32 23.23 -23.88 -21.94
N ASN A 33 23.76 -22.66 -21.86
CA ASN A 33 24.80 -22.33 -20.87
C ASN A 33 25.05 -20.83 -20.61
N LYS A 34 24.08 -19.91 -20.71
CA LYS A 34 24.35 -18.49 -20.37
C LYS A 34 23.15 -17.76 -19.78
N TYR A 35 23.09 -17.68 -18.46
CA TYR A 35 22.57 -16.45 -17.88
C TYR A 35 23.43 -15.29 -18.34
N SER A 36 22.79 -14.15 -18.63
CA SER A 36 23.52 -12.94 -18.94
C SER A 36 24.54 -12.68 -17.81
N ALA A 37 25.76 -12.32 -18.17
CA ALA A 37 26.80 -12.01 -17.18
C ALA A 37 26.30 -10.95 -16.17
N SER A 38 25.33 -10.13 -16.57
CA SER A 38 24.61 -9.18 -15.72
C SER A 38 23.84 -9.83 -14.59
N ASN A 39 23.05 -10.90 -14.79
CA ASN A 39 22.23 -11.49 -13.72
C ASN A 39 23.09 -12.18 -12.64
N ILE A 40 24.16 -12.83 -13.07
CA ILE A 40 25.16 -13.37 -12.14
C ILE A 40 25.88 -12.23 -11.41
N GLN A 41 26.15 -11.12 -12.09
CA GLN A 41 26.78 -9.95 -11.46
C GLN A 41 25.86 -9.30 -10.42
N ILE A 42 24.55 -9.23 -10.67
CA ILE A 42 23.56 -8.69 -9.74
C ILE A 42 23.55 -9.50 -8.44
N VAL A 43 23.46 -10.83 -8.51
CA VAL A 43 23.53 -11.70 -7.32
C VAL A 43 24.88 -11.53 -6.60
N ARG A 44 25.98 -11.30 -7.33
CA ARG A 44 27.31 -11.07 -6.73
C ARG A 44 27.40 -9.73 -6.01
N ASP A 45 26.95 -8.66 -6.66
CA ASP A 45 26.89 -7.32 -6.08
C ASP A 45 25.99 -7.34 -4.84
N ALA A 46 24.91 -8.13 -4.89
CA ALA A 46 23.97 -8.30 -3.79
C ALA A 46 24.61 -8.82 -2.52
N LEU A 47 25.46 -9.82 -2.68
CA LEU A 47 26.14 -10.50 -1.60
C LEU A 47 27.37 -9.72 -1.10
N GLY A 48 27.56 -8.47 -1.57
CA GLY A 48 28.65 -7.61 -1.12
C GLY A 48 30.02 -8.02 -1.64
N PHE A 49 30.07 -8.87 -2.66
CA PHE A 49 31.34 -9.35 -3.18
C PHE A 49 31.97 -8.34 -4.15
N SER A 50 33.11 -7.76 -3.75
CA SER A 50 33.96 -7.01 -4.67
C SER A 50 34.49 -7.95 -5.77
N VAL A 51 34.32 -7.54 -7.03
CA VAL A 51 34.80 -8.26 -8.24
C VAL A 51 36.28 -8.62 -8.15
N ASP A 52 37.06 -7.83 -7.41
CA ASP A 52 38.51 -8.01 -7.30
C ASP A 52 38.94 -9.08 -6.27
N ASN A 53 38.05 -9.46 -5.33
CA ASN A 53 38.40 -10.35 -4.21
C ASN A 53 37.80 -11.76 -4.31
N LEU A 54 36.78 -11.97 -5.13
CA LEU A 54 36.32 -13.32 -5.48
C LEU A 54 37.16 -13.87 -6.62
N GLY A 55 38.19 -14.64 -6.30
CA GLY A 55 38.97 -15.34 -7.33
C GLY A 55 38.12 -16.38 -8.07
N ASN A 56 37.35 -16.00 -9.10
CA ASN A 56 36.62 -16.88 -10.03
C ASN A 56 35.73 -18.00 -9.42
N SER A 57 35.53 -18.07 -8.10
CA SER A 57 35.14 -19.32 -7.43
C SER A 57 33.97 -19.24 -6.46
N ALA A 58 33.18 -18.15 -6.43
CA ALA A 58 31.76 -18.36 -6.15
C ALA A 58 31.31 -19.35 -7.23
N PRO A 59 30.94 -20.61 -6.92
CA PRO A 59 30.73 -21.58 -7.98
C PRO A 59 29.60 -21.02 -8.82
N LEU A 60 29.86 -20.69 -10.09
CA LEU A 60 28.83 -20.26 -11.03
C LEU A 60 27.63 -21.21 -10.95
N THR A 61 27.88 -22.47 -10.62
CA THR A 61 26.89 -23.52 -10.36
C THR A 61 25.93 -23.24 -9.20
N VAL A 62 26.33 -22.56 -8.11
CA VAL A 62 25.43 -22.21 -6.99
C VAL A 62 24.46 -21.12 -7.43
N ILE A 63 24.98 -20.00 -7.97
CA ILE A 63 24.14 -18.91 -8.49
C ILE A 63 23.25 -19.42 -9.64
N GLN A 64 23.81 -20.23 -10.53
CA GLN A 64 23.07 -20.88 -11.61
C GLN A 64 21.96 -21.77 -11.04
N SER A 65 22.23 -22.60 -10.03
CA SER A 65 21.20 -23.45 -9.41
C SER A 65 20.10 -22.66 -8.71
N MET A 66 20.39 -21.45 -8.22
CA MET A 66 19.38 -20.58 -7.63
C MET A 66 18.43 -20.04 -8.70
N ILE A 67 19.00 -19.57 -9.81
CA ILE A 67 18.20 -19.06 -10.94
C ILE A 67 17.45 -20.20 -11.62
N ASP A 68 18.09 -21.36 -11.83
CA ASP A 68 17.44 -22.57 -12.37
C ASP A 68 16.27 -22.99 -11.48
N GLY A 69 16.49 -23.04 -10.16
CA GLY A 69 15.44 -23.38 -9.19
C GLY A 69 14.28 -22.39 -9.24
N ALA A 70 14.56 -21.09 -9.28
CA ALA A 70 13.53 -20.06 -9.31
C ALA A 70 12.72 -20.06 -10.62
N LEU A 71 13.35 -20.41 -11.75
CA LEU A 71 12.67 -20.61 -13.03
C LEU A 71 11.76 -21.83 -13.05
N ASP A 72 12.17 -22.92 -12.39
CA ASP A 72 11.42 -24.17 -12.35
C ASP A 72 10.29 -24.15 -11.30
N SER A 73 10.26 -23.13 -10.42
CA SER A 73 9.24 -22.98 -9.38
C SER A 73 8.12 -22.03 -9.77
N THR A 74 6.89 -22.50 -9.60
CA THR A 74 5.74 -21.66 -9.23
C THR A 74 5.50 -21.89 -7.74
N PRO A 75 5.72 -20.90 -6.86
CA PRO A 75 5.63 -19.46 -7.08
C PRO A 75 6.95 -18.76 -7.45
N ALA A 76 6.85 -17.55 -7.98
CA ALA A 76 7.93 -16.70 -8.49
C ALA A 76 9.01 -16.27 -7.47
N ALA A 77 8.98 -16.72 -6.21
CA ALA A 77 9.92 -16.33 -5.17
C ALA A 77 10.43 -17.58 -4.44
N LEU A 78 11.75 -17.82 -4.45
CA LEU A 78 12.37 -18.94 -3.75
C LEU A 78 13.46 -18.49 -2.77
N PRO A 79 13.40 -18.92 -1.50
CA PRO A 79 14.49 -18.73 -0.57
C PRO A 79 15.60 -19.76 -0.79
N PHE A 80 16.85 -19.30 -0.69
CA PHE A 80 18.07 -20.07 -0.70
C PHE A 80 18.87 -19.73 0.54
N GLU A 81 19.47 -20.72 1.19
CA GLU A 81 20.45 -20.48 2.25
C GLU A 81 21.84 -20.72 1.67
N ILE A 82 22.67 -19.68 1.66
CA ILE A 82 24.00 -19.71 1.08
C ILE A 82 25.03 -19.64 2.21
N ASP A 83 25.93 -20.62 2.26
CA ASP A 83 27.12 -20.56 3.10
C ASP A 83 28.15 -19.62 2.46
N ILE A 84 28.32 -18.42 3.03
CA ILE A 84 29.28 -17.44 2.50
C ILE A 84 30.72 -17.98 2.58
N ASN A 85 31.04 -18.85 3.54
CA ASN A 85 32.41 -19.39 3.66
C ASN A 85 32.80 -20.27 2.48
N GLY A 86 31.81 -20.87 1.80
CA GLY A 86 32.00 -21.60 0.56
C GLY A 86 32.27 -20.70 -0.65
N ILE A 87 32.03 -19.39 -0.51
CA ILE A 87 32.13 -18.39 -1.58
C ILE A 87 33.30 -17.42 -1.34
N ASP A 88 33.42 -16.84 -0.15
CA ASP A 88 34.53 -16.01 0.28
C ASP A 88 35.21 -16.63 1.52
N PRO A 89 36.34 -17.33 1.34
CA PRO A 89 37.05 -17.98 2.45
C PRO A 89 37.72 -16.98 3.41
N SER A 90 37.68 -15.67 3.12
CA SER A 90 38.17 -14.63 4.04
C SER A 90 37.17 -14.27 5.13
N VAL A 91 35.89 -14.65 4.97
CA VAL A 91 34.87 -14.54 6.00
C VAL A 91 35.13 -15.63 7.05
N THR A 92 35.41 -15.23 8.28
CA THR A 92 35.80 -16.16 9.36
C THR A 92 34.64 -16.65 10.21
N ALA A 93 33.44 -16.08 10.04
CA ALA A 93 32.23 -16.49 10.72
C ALA A 93 31.35 -17.31 9.77
N GLN A 94 30.80 -18.44 10.24
CA GLN A 94 29.72 -19.13 9.53
C GLN A 94 28.48 -18.24 9.52
N GLU A 95 28.36 -17.45 8.46
CA GLU A 95 27.16 -16.67 8.16
C GLU A 95 26.45 -17.37 6.99
N MET A 96 25.33 -18.00 7.32
CA MET A 96 24.35 -18.42 6.32
C MET A 96 23.58 -17.17 5.92
N VAL A 97 23.61 -16.81 4.64
CA VAL A 97 22.79 -15.72 4.11
C VAL A 97 21.56 -16.29 3.45
N LYS A 98 20.40 -15.75 3.82
CA LYS A 98 19.16 -16.04 3.11
C LYS A 98 19.12 -15.16 1.87
N VAL A 99 19.07 -15.78 0.70
CA VAL A 99 18.83 -15.08 -0.56
C VAL A 99 17.49 -15.51 -1.08
N CYS A 100 16.59 -14.57 -1.31
CA CYS A 100 15.40 -14.83 -2.09
C CYS A 100 15.62 -14.41 -3.54
N VAL A 101 15.39 -15.31 -4.48
CA VAL A 101 15.35 -14.95 -5.90
C VAL A 101 13.90 -14.81 -6.32
N VAL A 102 13.56 -13.65 -6.85
CA VAL A 102 12.22 -13.31 -7.32
C VAL A 102 12.26 -13.18 -8.85
N MET A 103 11.40 -13.94 -9.50
CA MET A 103 11.28 -14.10 -10.94
C MET A 103 9.94 -13.51 -11.39
N GLU A 104 9.86 -12.20 -11.52
CA GLU A 104 8.64 -11.55 -12.03
C GLU A 104 8.63 -11.51 -13.56
N GLU A 105 7.51 -11.81 -14.20
CA GLU A 105 7.35 -11.72 -15.66
C GLU A 105 7.01 -10.27 -16.06
N ASP A 106 7.66 -9.68 -17.05
CA ASP A 106 7.14 -8.59 -17.93
C ASP A 106 6.61 -7.26 -17.32
N TRP A 107 6.51 -7.08 -16.00
CA TRP A 107 6.07 -5.85 -15.31
C TRP A 107 7.19 -5.16 -14.54
N TYR A 108 8.44 -5.27 -15.00
CA TYR A 108 9.52 -4.48 -14.42
C TYR A 108 9.30 -2.99 -14.67
N SER A 109 9.36 -2.26 -13.56
CA SER A 109 9.55 -0.83 -13.54
C SER A 109 11.02 -0.53 -13.34
N ASP A 110 11.65 0.11 -14.31
CA ASP A 110 13.03 0.60 -14.24
C ASP A 110 13.13 1.92 -13.47
N SER A 111 11.98 2.44 -13.03
CA SER A 111 11.86 3.70 -12.31
C SER A 111 10.68 3.67 -11.34
N LYS A 112 10.76 4.49 -10.30
CA LYS A 112 9.69 4.79 -9.36
C LYS A 112 8.42 5.20 -10.11
N GLU A 113 8.54 5.96 -11.19
CA GLU A 113 7.41 6.40 -11.99
C GLU A 113 6.69 5.23 -12.69
N GLU A 114 7.44 4.26 -13.21
CA GLU A 114 6.88 3.04 -13.77
C GLU A 114 6.26 2.17 -12.68
N MET A 115 6.93 2.05 -11.52
CA MET A 115 6.47 1.26 -10.38
C MET A 115 5.13 1.80 -9.89
N VAL A 116 5.04 3.11 -9.72
CA VAL A 116 3.81 3.78 -9.28
C VAL A 116 2.72 3.68 -10.34
N THR A 117 3.07 3.71 -11.62
CA THR A 117 2.11 3.47 -12.70
C THR A 117 1.56 2.05 -12.64
N ILE A 118 2.40 1.07 -12.30
CA ILE A 118 2.00 -0.32 -12.09
C ILE A 118 1.17 -0.43 -10.82
N LEU A 119 1.56 0.12 -9.68
CA LEU A 119 0.78 0.01 -8.45
C LEU A 119 -0.60 0.66 -8.57
N SER A 120 -0.68 1.84 -9.19
CA SER A 120 -1.92 2.62 -9.30
C SER A 120 -2.77 2.29 -10.52
N GLY A 121 -2.17 1.75 -11.58
CA GLY A 121 -2.78 1.64 -12.91
C GLY A 121 -3.09 2.99 -13.55
N VAL A 122 -2.53 4.08 -13.02
CA VAL A 122 -2.71 5.45 -13.49
C VAL A 122 -1.39 5.97 -14.07
N PRO A 123 -1.40 6.60 -15.26
CA PRO A 123 -0.19 7.20 -15.82
C PRO A 123 0.42 8.25 -14.86
N VAL A 124 1.74 8.15 -14.65
CA VAL A 124 2.50 9.05 -13.75
C VAL A 124 2.25 10.55 -14.00
N ASP A 125 2.04 10.97 -15.25
CA ASP A 125 1.78 12.38 -15.60
C ASP A 125 0.43 12.90 -15.10
N LYS A 126 -0.42 12.01 -14.57
CA LYS A 126 -1.71 12.36 -13.94
C LYS A 126 -1.62 12.39 -12.41
N LEU A 127 -0.60 11.80 -11.82
CA LEU A 127 -0.37 11.81 -10.39
C LEU A 127 0.36 13.11 -10.02
N LYS A 128 -0.12 13.80 -8.99
CA LYS A 128 0.44 15.11 -8.61
C LYS A 128 1.69 15.00 -7.75
N ASN A 129 1.78 13.96 -6.92
CA ASN A 129 2.87 13.75 -5.99
C ASN A 129 3.28 12.29 -6.02
N ILE A 130 4.58 12.03 -6.13
CA ILE A 130 5.19 10.72 -5.89
C ILE A 130 6.34 10.94 -4.91
N PRO A 131 6.07 10.84 -3.59
CA PRO A 131 7.08 11.12 -2.56
C PRO A 131 8.22 10.11 -2.60
N GLY A 132 9.32 10.43 -1.92
CA GLY A 132 10.48 9.54 -1.82
C GLY A 132 11.40 9.53 -3.05
N SER A 133 12.60 8.99 -2.84
CA SER A 133 13.60 8.72 -3.89
C SER A 133 13.38 7.36 -4.54
N GLU A 134 13.96 7.16 -5.72
CA GLU A 134 14.04 5.86 -6.41
C GLU A 134 14.44 4.72 -5.46
N ALA A 135 15.61 4.84 -4.84
CA ALA A 135 16.16 3.85 -3.91
C ALA A 135 15.25 3.53 -2.70
N LEU A 136 14.33 4.44 -2.34
CA LEU A 136 13.40 4.22 -1.24
C LEU A 136 12.22 3.35 -1.69
N TRP A 137 11.74 3.55 -2.93
CA TRP A 137 10.72 2.70 -3.56
C TRP A 137 11.26 1.32 -3.89
N ASP A 138 12.48 1.24 -4.43
CA ASP A 138 13.21 -0.02 -4.61
C ASP A 138 13.27 -0.81 -3.31
N LYS A 139 13.67 -0.16 -2.21
CA LYS A 139 13.74 -0.79 -0.90
C LYS A 139 12.37 -1.27 -0.40
N ALA A 140 11.31 -0.48 -0.60
CA ALA A 140 9.96 -0.85 -0.20
C ALA A 140 9.44 -2.08 -0.96
N VAL A 141 9.64 -2.13 -2.28
CA VAL A 141 9.32 -3.32 -3.10
C VAL A 141 10.16 -4.51 -2.68
N GLY A 142 11.45 -4.32 -2.46
CA GLY A 142 12.31 -5.39 -1.96
C GLY A 142 11.85 -6.02 -0.65
N ILE A 143 11.31 -5.22 0.28
CA ILE A 143 10.74 -5.71 1.53
C ILE A 143 9.43 -6.46 1.29
N HIS A 144 8.57 -5.93 0.40
CA HIS A 144 7.35 -6.62 -0.03
C HIS A 144 7.70 -8.00 -0.62
N GLU A 145 8.52 -8.03 -1.66
CA GLU A 145 8.89 -9.26 -2.34
C GLU A 145 9.63 -10.25 -1.42
N GLY A 146 10.52 -9.73 -0.57
CA GLY A 146 11.21 -10.53 0.44
C GLY A 146 10.29 -11.23 1.44
N THR A 147 9.14 -10.61 1.74
CA THR A 147 8.15 -11.19 2.66
C THR A 147 7.54 -12.48 2.09
N HIS A 148 7.39 -12.59 0.76
CA HIS A 148 6.91 -13.82 0.12
C HIS A 148 7.88 -14.99 0.25
N CYS A 149 9.15 -14.73 0.57
CA CYS A 149 10.20 -15.74 0.68
C CYS A 149 10.26 -16.38 2.06
N GLU A 150 9.66 -15.75 3.06
CA GLU A 150 9.63 -16.24 4.44
C GLU A 150 8.57 -17.32 4.66
N ARG A 151 7.76 -17.62 3.65
CA ARG A 151 6.70 -18.62 3.76
C ARG A 151 7.23 -20.03 3.50
N PRO A 152 6.81 -21.03 4.30
CA PRO A 152 7.20 -22.42 4.07
C PRO A 152 6.46 -23.09 2.91
N GLN A 153 5.32 -22.53 2.47
CA GLN A 153 4.48 -23.09 1.41
C GLN A 153 3.84 -21.99 0.57
N ALA A 154 3.66 -22.26 -0.72
CA ALA A 154 2.94 -21.39 -1.64
C ALA A 154 1.44 -21.32 -1.30
N PRO A 155 0.75 -20.21 -1.57
CA PRO A 155 -0.66 -20.04 -1.31
C PRO A 155 -1.44 -20.90 -2.30
N VAL A 156 -2.44 -21.62 -1.81
CA VAL A 156 -3.21 -22.59 -2.62
C VAL A 156 -4.62 -22.09 -2.93
N THR A 157 -5.08 -21.05 -2.23
CA THR A 157 -6.36 -20.39 -2.48
C THR A 157 -6.16 -18.90 -2.76
N VAL A 158 -7.15 -18.27 -3.41
CA VAL A 158 -7.17 -16.81 -3.64
C VAL A 158 -7.10 -16.03 -2.32
N GLN A 159 -7.71 -16.55 -1.26
CA GLN A 159 -7.66 -15.92 0.07
C GLN A 159 -6.26 -16.02 0.68
N ASP A 160 -5.57 -17.16 0.53
CA ASP A 160 -4.19 -17.30 0.99
C ASP A 160 -3.28 -16.34 0.23
N THR A 161 -3.46 -16.21 -1.08
CA THR A 161 -2.68 -15.26 -1.88
C THR A 161 -2.93 -13.84 -1.40
N LEU A 162 -4.18 -13.39 -1.24
CA LEU A 162 -4.46 -12.03 -0.77
C LEU A 162 -3.93 -11.78 0.65
N THR A 163 -4.05 -12.77 1.54
CA THR A 163 -3.48 -12.66 2.89
C THR A 163 -1.97 -12.48 2.85
N ASP A 164 -1.31 -13.17 1.92
CA ASP A 164 0.12 -13.06 1.72
C ASP A 164 0.54 -11.70 1.15
N GLU A 165 -0.18 -11.21 0.13
CA GLU A 165 0.04 -9.88 -0.45
C GLU A 165 -0.16 -8.76 0.58
N VAL A 166 -1.24 -8.82 1.37
CA VAL A 166 -1.49 -7.85 2.44
C VAL A 166 -0.38 -7.90 3.49
N ARG A 167 0.13 -9.09 3.83
CA ARG A 167 1.26 -9.24 4.76
C ARG A 167 2.52 -8.58 4.20
N ALA A 168 2.85 -8.82 2.93
CA ALA A 168 3.99 -8.21 2.25
C ALA A 168 3.89 -6.68 2.19
N ASP A 169 2.73 -6.14 1.81
CA ASP A 169 2.47 -4.71 1.83
C ASP A 169 2.55 -4.12 3.25
N MET A 170 2.02 -4.81 4.27
CA MET A 170 2.11 -4.37 5.66
C MET A 170 3.55 -4.26 6.14
N ASN A 171 4.42 -5.21 5.76
CA ASN A 171 5.83 -5.16 6.10
C ASN A 171 6.52 -3.95 5.45
N ALA A 172 6.29 -3.72 4.15
CA ALA A 172 6.82 -2.56 3.44
C ALA A 172 6.33 -1.23 4.06
N VAL A 173 5.03 -1.12 4.34
CA VAL A 173 4.41 0.06 4.98
C VAL A 173 4.94 0.29 6.39
N SER A 174 5.09 -0.77 7.19
CA SER A 174 5.59 -0.67 8.56
C SER A 174 7.04 -0.19 8.56
N TRP A 175 7.88 -0.79 7.72
CA TRP A 175 9.26 -0.36 7.54
C TRP A 175 9.36 1.12 7.13
N LEU A 176 8.56 1.56 6.16
CA LEU A 176 8.53 2.97 5.75
C LEU A 176 8.14 3.89 6.92
N ARG A 177 7.11 3.54 7.69
CA ARG A 177 6.65 4.33 8.84
C ARG A 177 7.69 4.38 9.96
N ASP A 178 8.29 3.24 10.30
CA ASP A 178 9.29 3.11 11.36
C ASP A 178 10.59 3.86 11.04
N ASN A 179 10.90 4.00 9.74
CA ASN A 179 12.04 4.78 9.26
C ASN A 179 11.68 6.25 8.92
N GLY A 180 10.50 6.72 9.32
CA GLY A 180 10.10 8.13 9.20
C GLY A 180 9.59 8.56 7.83
N HIS A 181 9.41 7.63 6.89
CA HIS A 181 8.91 7.84 5.52
C HIS A 181 7.39 7.69 5.43
N LYS A 182 6.66 8.38 6.31
CA LYS A 182 5.20 8.27 6.41
C LYS A 182 4.48 8.70 5.12
N ASP A 183 5.00 9.71 4.44
CA ASP A 183 4.46 10.18 3.16
C ASP A 183 4.53 9.12 2.06
N VAL A 184 5.63 8.38 1.98
CA VAL A 184 5.79 7.24 1.05
C VAL A 184 4.90 6.07 1.44
N ALA A 185 4.77 5.78 2.75
CA ALA A 185 3.86 4.74 3.24
C ALA A 185 2.40 5.01 2.85
N GLU A 186 1.91 6.24 3.07
CA GLU A 186 0.54 6.61 2.68
C GLU A 186 0.36 6.63 1.15
N ALA A 187 1.39 7.04 0.39
CA ALA A 187 1.35 6.98 -1.06
C ALA A 187 1.27 5.54 -1.59
N LEU A 188 2.03 4.60 -1.01
CA LEU A 188 1.97 3.18 -1.36
C LEU A 188 0.56 2.62 -1.13
N ILE A 189 -0.06 2.91 0.02
CA ILE A 189 -1.44 2.52 0.32
C ILE A 189 -2.41 3.09 -0.73
N ASP A 190 -2.29 4.38 -1.05
CA ASP A 190 -3.14 5.03 -2.04
C ASP A 190 -2.98 4.43 -3.43
N TYR A 191 -1.75 4.16 -3.87
CA TYR A 191 -1.51 3.56 -5.19
C TYR A 191 -2.09 2.16 -5.25
N ARG A 192 -1.90 1.32 -4.22
CA ARG A 192 -2.55 0.00 -4.14
C ARG A 192 -4.07 0.13 -4.25
N ILE A 193 -4.69 1.03 -3.49
CA ILE A 193 -6.14 1.30 -3.57
C ILE A 193 -6.57 1.72 -4.99
N LEU A 194 -5.82 2.59 -5.66
CA LEU A 194 -6.11 2.98 -7.04
C LEU A 194 -6.01 1.79 -8.00
N GLY A 195 -4.99 0.94 -7.82
CA GLY A 195 -4.77 -0.27 -8.58
C GLY A 195 -5.99 -1.21 -8.61
N SER A 196 -6.74 -1.29 -7.50
CA SER A 196 -7.96 -2.11 -7.37
C SER A 196 -8.97 -1.89 -8.51
N VAL A 197 -9.07 -0.65 -9.02
CA VAL A 197 -9.99 -0.28 -10.09
C VAL A 197 -9.33 -0.40 -11.47
N HIS A 198 -8.00 -0.40 -11.58
CA HIS A 198 -7.29 -0.16 -12.84
C HIS A 198 -6.60 -1.37 -13.52
N LYS A 199 -6.76 -2.60 -12.99
CA LYS A 199 -6.35 -3.93 -13.56
C LYS A 199 -5.15 -4.60 -12.92
N ILE A 200 -4.51 -3.98 -11.94
CA ILE A 200 -3.47 -4.71 -11.24
C ILE A 200 -4.17 -5.65 -10.30
N ASP A 201 -3.78 -6.90 -10.43
CA ASP A 201 -4.26 -8.06 -9.71
C ASP A 201 -5.10 -7.70 -8.48
N VAL A 202 -6.39 -8.02 -8.49
CA VAL A 202 -7.30 -7.78 -7.35
C VAL A 202 -6.79 -8.42 -6.06
N VAL A 203 -5.84 -9.36 -6.17
CA VAL A 203 -5.15 -10.01 -5.07
C VAL A 203 -3.95 -9.18 -4.55
N HIS A 204 -3.28 -8.38 -5.38
CA HIS A 204 -2.17 -7.49 -4.97
C HIS A 204 -2.60 -6.02 -4.77
N ALA A 205 -3.77 -5.63 -5.25
CA ALA A 205 -4.15 -4.23 -5.41
C ALA A 205 -5.20 -3.76 -4.41
N ASP A 206 -5.23 -4.32 -3.20
CA ASP A 206 -6.22 -3.90 -2.21
C ASP A 206 -5.59 -3.32 -0.95
N GLY A 207 -5.04 -2.12 -1.11
CA GLY A 207 -4.53 -1.31 -0.01
C GLY A 207 -5.61 -0.94 1.03
N MET A 208 -6.87 -1.32 0.82
CA MET A 208 -7.94 -1.26 1.80
C MET A 208 -7.63 -2.04 3.06
N ALA A 209 -7.11 -3.26 2.96
CA ALA A 209 -6.73 -4.03 4.14
C ALA A 209 -5.70 -3.25 4.98
N LEU A 210 -4.80 -2.50 4.33
CA LEU A 210 -3.81 -1.65 5.00
C LEU A 210 -4.47 -0.48 5.74
N GLN A 211 -5.60 0.05 5.24
CA GLN A 211 -6.39 1.08 5.92
C GLN A 211 -7.27 0.52 7.04
N LEU A 212 -7.78 -0.71 6.90
CA LEU A 212 -8.75 -1.32 7.83
C LEU A 212 -8.11 -2.12 8.98
N GLY A 213 -6.78 -2.10 9.12
CA GLY A 213 -6.07 -2.74 10.25
C GLY A 213 -5.38 -4.06 9.91
N GLY A 214 -5.07 -4.30 8.64
CA GLY A 214 -4.24 -5.40 8.16
C GLY A 214 -5.01 -6.69 7.89
N THR A 215 -4.31 -7.83 7.96
CA THR A 215 -4.84 -9.15 7.59
C THR A 215 -6.09 -9.58 8.36
N ALA A 216 -6.31 -9.05 9.57
CA ALA A 216 -7.53 -9.31 10.36
C ALA A 216 -8.81 -8.78 9.70
N SER A 217 -8.70 -7.89 8.71
CA SER A 217 -9.82 -7.32 7.95
C SER A 217 -10.23 -8.15 6.73
N ILE A 218 -9.48 -9.19 6.36
CA ILE A 218 -9.74 -10.02 5.19
C ILE A 218 -10.83 -11.05 5.50
N THR A 219 -12.09 -10.60 5.41
CA THR A 219 -13.30 -11.44 5.56
C THR A 219 -13.83 -11.91 4.19
N ALA A 220 -14.85 -12.77 4.19
CA ALA A 220 -15.52 -13.15 2.93
C ALA A 220 -16.21 -11.96 2.25
N ASP A 221 -16.76 -11.03 3.02
CA ASP A 221 -17.40 -9.82 2.51
C ASP A 221 -16.35 -8.88 1.91
N TYR A 222 -15.20 -8.73 2.57
CA TYR A 222 -14.04 -8.01 2.06
C TYR A 222 -13.60 -8.56 0.69
N MET A 223 -13.39 -9.87 0.58
CA MET A 223 -13.00 -10.52 -0.68
C MET A 223 -14.00 -10.23 -1.80
N THR A 224 -15.29 -10.25 -1.47
CA THR A 224 -16.38 -9.99 -2.42
C THR A 224 -16.38 -8.53 -2.87
N ALA A 225 -16.13 -7.59 -1.96
CA ALA A 225 -15.95 -6.17 -2.25
C ALA A 225 -14.72 -5.92 -3.14
N ALA A 226 -13.56 -6.43 -2.76
CA ALA A 226 -12.30 -6.31 -3.51
C ALA A 226 -12.44 -6.81 -4.96
N GLN A 227 -13.10 -7.95 -5.15
CA GLN A 227 -13.32 -8.54 -6.49
C GLN A 227 -14.33 -7.77 -7.33
N SER A 228 -15.27 -7.07 -6.71
CA SER A 228 -16.37 -6.39 -7.41
C SER A 228 -16.15 -4.90 -7.63
N ILE A 229 -15.35 -4.23 -6.80
CA ILE A 229 -15.16 -2.76 -6.79
C ILE A 229 -14.90 -2.21 -8.19
N ARG A 230 -13.99 -2.85 -8.92
CA ARG A 230 -13.63 -2.47 -10.28
C ARG A 230 -14.83 -2.43 -11.21
N SER A 231 -15.63 -3.50 -11.23
CA SER A 231 -16.80 -3.59 -12.10
C SER A 231 -17.87 -2.56 -11.74
N GLN A 232 -18.03 -2.28 -10.44
CA GLN A 232 -19.01 -1.34 -9.91
C GLN A 232 -18.61 0.10 -10.24
N VAL A 233 -17.38 0.50 -9.91
CA VAL A 233 -16.85 1.85 -10.19
C VAL A 233 -16.84 2.13 -11.70
N LEU A 234 -16.31 1.19 -12.50
CA LEU A 234 -16.29 1.35 -13.95
C LEU A 234 -17.69 1.30 -14.55
N GLY A 235 -18.62 0.55 -13.97
CA GLY A 235 -20.03 0.49 -14.39
C GLY A 235 -20.72 1.84 -14.26
N VAL A 236 -20.59 2.50 -13.11
CA VAL A 236 -21.13 3.85 -12.90
C VAL A 236 -20.55 4.85 -13.91
N ILE A 237 -19.23 4.82 -14.14
CA ILE A 237 -18.58 5.70 -15.13
C ILE A 237 -19.06 5.37 -16.54
N ARG A 238 -19.21 4.08 -16.86
CA ARG A 238 -19.70 3.59 -18.15
C ARG A 238 -21.07 4.17 -18.46
N ASP A 239 -21.97 4.08 -17.49
CA ASP A 239 -23.38 4.38 -17.66
C ASP A 239 -23.63 5.91 -17.67
N GLU A 240 -23.03 6.66 -16.74
CA GLU A 240 -23.18 8.12 -16.67
C GLU A 240 -22.55 8.84 -17.88
N HIS A 241 -21.43 8.32 -18.41
CA HIS A 241 -20.72 8.95 -19.54
C HIS A 241 -20.98 8.31 -20.90
N GLY A 242 -21.83 7.28 -20.97
CA GLY A 242 -22.17 6.58 -22.21
C GLY A 242 -20.96 5.94 -22.92
N VAL A 243 -19.94 5.52 -22.18
CA VAL A 243 -18.74 4.91 -22.75
C VAL A 243 -18.98 3.41 -22.89
N GLY A 244 -19.29 2.89 -24.08
CA GLY A 244 -19.94 1.58 -24.28
C GLY A 244 -19.26 0.27 -23.79
N SER A 245 -18.21 0.31 -22.98
CA SER A 245 -17.65 -0.88 -22.30
C SER A 245 -16.82 -0.50 -21.07
N LEU A 246 -16.59 -1.43 -20.14
CA LEU A 246 -15.71 -1.20 -18.98
C LEU A 246 -14.28 -0.83 -19.42
N LYS A 247 -13.76 -1.49 -20.47
CA LYS A 247 -12.46 -1.16 -21.06
C LYS A 247 -12.39 0.29 -21.58
N ASN A 248 -13.50 0.81 -22.09
CA ASN A 248 -13.58 2.21 -22.51
C ASN A 248 -13.74 3.15 -21.31
N ALA A 249 -14.43 2.74 -20.24
CA ALA A 249 -14.49 3.49 -18.98
C ALA A 249 -13.10 3.69 -18.36
N GLU A 250 -12.23 2.67 -18.37
CA GLU A 250 -10.84 2.83 -17.90
C GLU A 250 -10.07 3.89 -18.69
N LYS A 251 -10.13 3.80 -20.03
CA LYS A 251 -9.50 4.79 -20.91
C LYS A 251 -10.08 6.18 -20.70
N TYR A 252 -11.36 6.25 -20.35
CA TYR A 252 -12.06 7.49 -20.06
C TYR A 252 -11.59 8.10 -18.73
N ILE A 253 -11.33 7.29 -17.69
CA ILE A 253 -10.70 7.76 -16.44
C ILE A 253 -9.35 8.41 -16.73
N ALA A 254 -8.47 7.74 -17.48
CA ALA A 254 -7.16 8.28 -17.81
C ALA A 254 -7.24 9.63 -18.57
N LYS A 255 -8.30 9.83 -19.35
CA LYS A 255 -8.52 11.06 -20.14
C LYS A 255 -9.21 12.17 -19.34
N PHE A 256 -10.14 11.82 -18.45
CA PHE A 256 -10.98 12.77 -17.71
C PHE A 256 -11.07 12.43 -16.22
N PRO A 257 -9.92 12.36 -15.51
CA PRO A 257 -9.86 11.81 -14.16
C PRO A 257 -10.79 12.54 -13.18
N LYS A 258 -10.78 13.88 -13.20
CA LYS A 258 -11.63 14.72 -12.35
C LYS A 258 -13.13 14.45 -12.56
N ARG A 259 -13.57 14.35 -13.82
CA ARG A 259 -14.99 14.13 -14.14
C ARG A 259 -15.44 12.72 -13.71
N CYS A 260 -14.56 11.73 -13.87
CA CYS A 260 -14.84 10.37 -13.43
C CYS A 260 -14.98 10.29 -11.90
N ILE A 261 -14.10 10.95 -11.14
CA ILE A 261 -14.18 10.87 -9.68
C ILE A 261 -15.43 11.58 -9.13
N GLU A 262 -15.79 12.74 -9.69
CA GLU A 262 -17.05 13.43 -9.34
C GLU A 262 -18.28 12.55 -9.60
N THR A 263 -18.25 11.75 -10.67
CA THR A 263 -19.32 10.78 -10.97
C THR A 263 -19.39 9.65 -9.92
N VAL A 264 -18.25 9.07 -9.53
CA VAL A 264 -18.21 8.02 -8.51
C VAL A 264 -18.66 8.54 -7.15
N GLU A 265 -18.24 9.74 -6.77
CA GLU A 265 -18.64 10.39 -5.52
C GLU A 265 -20.14 10.70 -5.48
N LYS A 266 -20.71 11.17 -6.60
CA LYS A 266 -22.16 11.38 -6.73
C LYS A 266 -22.92 10.06 -6.54
N ALA A 267 -22.48 8.98 -7.18
CA ALA A 267 -23.09 7.66 -7.03
C ALA A 267 -22.97 7.12 -5.60
N LEU A 268 -21.81 7.34 -4.96
CA LEU A 268 -21.59 7.03 -3.55
C LEU A 268 -22.54 7.79 -2.64
N PHE A 269 -22.68 9.10 -2.82
CA PHE A 269 -23.61 9.93 -2.06
C PHE A 269 -25.08 9.51 -2.24
N ASN A 270 -25.45 9.05 -3.44
CA ASN A 270 -26.78 8.53 -3.74
C ASN A 270 -27.04 7.13 -3.16
N GLY A 271 -26.03 6.47 -2.59
CA GLY A 271 -26.13 5.11 -2.07
C GLY A 271 -26.14 4.02 -3.15
N GLU A 272 -25.64 4.31 -4.36
CA GLU A 272 -25.62 3.36 -5.48
C GLU A 272 -24.66 2.17 -5.25
N PHE A 273 -23.73 2.29 -4.29
CA PHE A 273 -22.81 1.22 -3.88
C PHE A 273 -23.27 0.47 -2.61
N LYS A 274 -24.49 0.72 -2.12
CA LYS A 274 -25.05 -0.03 -0.99
C LYS A 274 -25.56 -1.37 -1.47
N ASP A 275 -24.87 -2.43 -1.08
CA ASP A 275 -25.25 -3.81 -1.39
C ASP A 275 -25.41 -4.61 -0.09
N ALA A 276 -26.62 -5.09 0.17
CA ALA A 276 -26.90 -5.92 1.35
C ALA A 276 -26.18 -7.28 1.31
N GLN A 277 -25.78 -7.73 0.12
CA GLN A 277 -24.99 -8.95 -0.08
C GLN A 277 -23.48 -8.68 -0.07
N ASN A 278 -23.07 -7.41 -0.05
CA ASN A 278 -21.68 -6.99 -0.06
C ASN A 278 -21.50 -5.67 0.72
N PRO A 279 -21.62 -5.73 2.06
CA PRO A 279 -21.64 -4.53 2.91
C PRO A 279 -20.33 -3.71 2.85
N ASP A 280 -19.21 -4.34 2.49
CA ASP A 280 -17.90 -3.69 2.43
C ASP A 280 -17.67 -2.91 1.12
N LEU A 281 -18.53 -3.07 0.10
CA LEU A 281 -18.38 -2.39 -1.19
C LEU A 281 -18.38 -0.86 -1.05
N GLU A 282 -19.29 -0.31 -0.24
CA GLU A 282 -19.36 1.14 -0.01
C GLU A 282 -18.07 1.67 0.63
N ILE A 283 -17.46 0.91 1.54
CA ILE A 283 -16.19 1.24 2.20
C ILE A 283 -15.06 1.27 1.16
N HIS A 284 -14.99 0.25 0.29
CA HIS A 284 -13.98 0.15 -0.77
C HIS A 284 -14.05 1.32 -1.75
N VAL A 285 -15.26 1.67 -2.18
CA VAL A 285 -15.46 2.81 -3.08
C VAL A 285 -15.12 4.12 -2.38
N HIS A 286 -15.45 4.27 -1.09
CA HIS A 286 -15.07 5.44 -0.32
C HIS A 286 -13.55 5.61 -0.28
N ALA A 287 -12.80 4.57 0.09
CA ALA A 287 -11.33 4.61 0.10
C ALA A 287 -10.74 4.94 -1.27
N TYR A 288 -11.26 4.32 -2.33
CA TYR A 288 -10.86 4.65 -3.71
C TYR A 288 -11.05 6.14 -4.01
N THR A 289 -12.19 6.73 -3.64
CA THR A 289 -12.42 8.15 -3.91
C THR A 289 -11.45 9.07 -3.16
N GLN A 290 -11.10 8.71 -1.93
CA GLN A 290 -10.13 9.46 -1.14
C GLN A 290 -8.70 9.34 -1.68
N ALA A 291 -8.25 8.13 -2.01
CA ALA A 291 -6.94 7.89 -2.61
C ALA A 291 -6.81 8.66 -3.93
N PHE A 292 -7.87 8.64 -4.75
CA PHE A 292 -7.92 9.42 -5.99
C PHE A 292 -7.76 10.91 -5.74
N ARG A 293 -8.45 11.49 -4.74
CA ARG A 293 -8.28 12.92 -4.41
C ARG A 293 -6.86 13.25 -3.95
N ARG A 294 -6.28 12.42 -3.09
CA ARG A 294 -4.91 12.63 -2.60
C ARG A 294 -3.90 12.62 -3.75
N GLN A 295 -3.96 11.60 -4.60
CA GLN A 295 -2.95 11.37 -5.62
C GLN A 295 -3.17 12.18 -6.91
N MET A 296 -4.42 12.32 -7.37
CA MET A 296 -4.73 12.97 -8.66
C MET A 296 -5.06 14.45 -8.53
N ASN A 297 -5.60 14.87 -7.39
CA ASN A 297 -5.92 16.28 -7.14
C ASN A 297 -4.87 16.95 -6.26
N GLY A 298 -3.91 16.21 -5.71
CA GLY A 298 -2.87 16.75 -4.80
C GLY A 298 -3.47 17.40 -3.58
N VAL A 299 -4.67 16.94 -3.19
CA VAL A 299 -5.31 17.39 -1.96
C VAL A 299 -4.50 16.76 -0.83
N THR A 300 -3.86 17.61 -0.02
CA THR A 300 -3.25 17.21 1.24
C THR A 300 -4.24 16.33 2.01
N PRO A 301 -3.80 15.26 2.69
CA PRO A 301 -4.71 14.25 3.23
C PRO A 301 -5.93 14.90 3.86
N LEU A 302 -7.13 14.47 3.47
CA LEU A 302 -8.25 14.65 4.39
C LEU A 302 -7.76 14.09 5.72
N PRO A 303 -7.94 14.83 6.84
CA PRO A 303 -7.57 14.30 8.14
C PRO A 303 -8.11 12.87 8.22
N PRO A 304 -7.35 11.94 8.83
CA PRO A 304 -7.77 10.54 8.93
C PRO A 304 -9.25 10.52 9.29
N ILE A 305 -10.03 9.56 8.78
CA ILE A 305 -11.39 9.34 9.27
C ILE A 305 -11.21 9.07 10.76
N VAL A 306 -11.27 10.13 11.56
CA VAL A 306 -11.28 10.02 13.00
C VAL A 306 -12.64 9.38 13.18
N SER A 307 -12.64 8.09 13.52
CA SER A 307 -13.81 7.54 14.17
C SER A 307 -13.98 8.41 15.40
N VAL A 308 -14.84 9.43 15.30
CA VAL A 308 -15.18 10.24 16.43
C VAL A 308 -15.96 9.29 17.30
N ASN A 309 -15.25 8.63 18.23
CA ASN A 309 -15.88 7.89 19.28
C ASN A 309 -16.68 8.93 20.05
N LEU A 310 -17.99 8.95 19.82
CA LEU A 310 -18.85 9.99 20.36
C LEU A 310 -18.67 10.05 21.86
N ASN A 311 -18.40 8.91 22.53
CA ASN A 311 -18.14 8.82 23.97
C ASN A 311 -16.98 9.69 24.49
N ASP A 312 -16.03 10.06 23.64
CA ASP A 312 -14.88 10.90 24.01
C ASP A 312 -15.19 12.40 23.92
N ILE A 313 -16.37 12.76 23.37
CA ILE A 313 -16.89 14.13 23.41
C ILE A 313 -17.59 14.34 24.75
N LYS A 314 -17.14 15.33 25.54
CA LYS A 314 -17.84 15.71 26.78
C LYS A 314 -19.27 16.14 26.44
N GLY A 315 -20.28 15.40 26.90
CA GLY A 315 -21.71 15.60 26.54
C GLY A 315 -22.21 14.78 25.33
N SER A 316 -21.47 13.74 24.94
CA SER A 316 -21.58 12.82 23.79
C SER A 316 -22.94 12.27 23.36
N TYR A 317 -24.00 12.46 24.13
CA TYR A 317 -25.31 11.97 23.75
C TYR A 317 -25.95 12.93 22.76
N ALA A 318 -26.41 12.41 21.63
CA ALA A 318 -27.31 13.14 20.77
C ALA A 318 -28.56 13.52 21.59
N ASN A 319 -28.76 14.81 21.82
CA ASN A 319 -29.96 15.30 22.48
C ASN A 319 -30.93 15.79 21.42
N VAL A 320 -32.17 15.31 21.48
CA VAL A 320 -33.25 15.73 20.59
C VAL A 320 -34.20 16.53 21.45
N ASP A 321 -34.19 17.85 21.28
CA ASP A 321 -35.16 18.72 21.92
C ASP A 321 -36.38 18.90 21.01
N LEU A 322 -37.53 18.50 21.53
CA LEU A 322 -38.83 18.66 20.88
C LEU A 322 -39.49 19.88 21.51
N THR A 323 -39.30 21.05 20.90
CA THR A 323 -39.96 22.26 21.38
C THR A 323 -41.45 22.17 21.08
N GLY A 324 -42.28 22.68 22.01
CA GLY A 324 -43.75 22.57 21.94
C GLY A 324 -44.41 23.29 20.75
N ASP A 325 -43.63 23.97 19.92
CA ASP A 325 -44.03 24.60 18.66
C ASP A 325 -43.83 23.69 17.42
N GLY A 326 -43.38 22.44 17.62
CA GLY A 326 -43.22 21.45 16.56
C GLY A 326 -41.86 21.51 15.85
N HIS A 327 -40.91 22.30 16.34
CA HIS A 327 -39.54 22.24 15.87
C HIS A 327 -38.75 21.15 16.59
N VAL A 328 -38.03 20.36 15.81
CA VAL A 328 -37.08 19.35 16.31
C VAL A 328 -35.70 19.93 16.15
N SER A 329 -34.97 20.09 17.25
CA SER A 329 -33.55 20.45 17.21
C SER A 329 -32.71 19.30 17.77
N MET A 330 -31.58 19.04 17.11
CA MET A 330 -30.65 17.99 17.52
C MET A 330 -29.31 18.63 17.83
N THR A 331 -28.73 18.31 18.99
CA THR A 331 -27.37 18.71 19.37
C THR A 331 -26.49 17.49 19.58
N ILE A 332 -25.20 17.62 19.31
CA ILE A 332 -24.17 16.60 19.60
C ILE A 332 -23.14 17.28 20.50
N GLY A 333 -23.15 16.95 21.79
CA GLY A 333 -22.48 17.77 22.80
C GLY A 333 -23.20 19.12 22.98
N GLU A 334 -22.44 20.21 22.95
CA GLU A 334 -22.94 21.58 23.16
C GLU A 334 -23.25 22.35 21.86
N VAL A 335 -23.08 21.72 20.69
CA VAL A 335 -23.30 22.36 19.38
C VAL A 335 -24.45 21.70 18.62
N SER A 336 -25.06 22.44 17.68
CA SER A 336 -26.11 21.86 16.84
C SER A 336 -25.54 20.74 15.95
N ALA A 337 -26.33 19.70 15.69
CA ALA A 337 -25.91 18.59 14.83
C ALA A 337 -25.47 19.07 13.42
N PRO A 338 -26.15 20.03 12.76
CA PRO A 338 -25.66 20.59 11.50
C PRO A 338 -24.29 21.26 11.61
N GLU A 339 -24.04 22.06 12.65
CA GLU A 339 -22.73 22.69 12.87
C GLU A 339 -21.66 21.64 13.19
N PHE A 340 -22.01 20.62 13.97
CA PHE A 340 -21.12 19.50 14.26
C PHE A 340 -20.68 18.78 12.98
N PHE A 341 -21.61 18.38 12.12
CA PHE A 341 -21.29 17.70 10.87
C PHE A 341 -20.59 18.61 9.86
N ALA A 342 -20.95 19.90 9.82
CA ALA A 342 -20.23 20.88 8.99
C ALA A 342 -18.77 21.03 9.42
N SER A 343 -18.49 21.02 10.74
CA SER A 343 -17.12 21.09 11.26
C SER A 343 -16.28 19.84 10.96
N ILE A 344 -16.91 18.69 10.74
CA ILE A 344 -16.24 17.44 10.34
C ILE A 344 -16.01 17.41 8.82
N ALA A 345 -16.97 17.95 8.05
CA ALA A 345 -16.92 17.93 6.59
C ALA A 345 -15.95 18.96 6.00
N ASP A 346 -15.65 20.06 6.71
CA ASP A 346 -14.66 21.06 6.30
C ASP A 346 -13.27 20.74 6.90
N PRO A 347 -12.25 20.47 6.08
CA PRO A 347 -10.91 20.12 6.56
C PRO A 347 -10.25 21.19 7.43
N ASN A 348 -10.54 22.47 7.20
CA ASN A 348 -9.96 23.56 7.99
C ASN A 348 -10.63 23.65 9.36
N LEU A 349 -11.95 23.47 9.43
CA LEU A 349 -12.69 23.45 10.70
C LEU A 349 -12.38 22.18 11.51
N ALA A 350 -12.16 21.05 10.84
CA ALA A 350 -11.74 19.81 11.49
C ALA A 350 -10.35 19.97 12.13
N ALA A 351 -9.40 20.58 11.43
CA ALA A 351 -8.06 20.88 11.95
C ALA A 351 -8.10 21.88 13.12
N GLU A 352 -8.92 22.94 13.02
CA GLU A 352 -9.11 23.92 14.09
C GLU A 352 -9.72 23.27 15.35
N ARG A 353 -10.68 22.35 15.16
CA ARG A 353 -11.30 21.60 16.26
C ARG A 353 -10.32 20.67 16.97
N ILE A 354 -9.47 19.94 16.23
CA ILE A 354 -8.44 19.07 16.81
C ILE A 354 -7.48 19.92 17.65
N ALA A 355 -7.02 21.07 17.13
CA ALA A 355 -6.15 21.99 17.87
C ALA A 355 -6.81 22.50 19.16
N LEU A 356 -8.11 22.84 19.12
CA LEU A 356 -8.86 23.27 20.30
C LEU A 356 -9.04 22.14 21.33
N GLN A 357 -9.24 20.90 20.90
CA GLN A 357 -9.33 19.74 21.78
C GLN A 357 -7.99 19.44 22.47
N GLU A 358 -6.88 19.52 21.74
CA GLU A 358 -5.54 19.36 22.31
C GLU A 358 -5.23 20.44 23.36
N ILE A 359 -5.58 21.70 23.08
CA ILE A 359 -5.46 22.81 24.05
C ILE A 359 -6.32 22.56 25.29
N ALA A 360 -7.57 22.10 25.11
CA ALA A 360 -8.45 21.79 26.22
C ALA A 360 -7.94 20.63 27.09
N MET A 361 -7.37 19.58 26.47
CA MET A 361 -6.74 18.47 27.19
C MET A 361 -5.49 18.92 27.96
N GLN A 362 -4.62 19.73 27.34
CA GLN A 362 -3.44 20.27 28.01
C GLN A 362 -3.80 21.13 29.22
N ASN A 363 -4.83 21.98 29.10
CA ASN A 363 -5.33 22.80 30.20
C ASN A 363 -5.95 21.95 31.33
N THR A 364 -6.58 20.83 31.00
CA THR A 364 -7.15 19.90 31.99
C THR A 364 -6.05 19.18 32.78
N LEU A 365 -4.98 18.74 32.09
CA LEU A 365 -3.81 18.12 32.70
C LEU A 365 -3.05 19.09 33.63
N THR A 366 -2.83 20.33 33.19
CA THR A 366 -2.18 21.36 34.04
C THR A 366 -3.01 21.67 35.28
N THR A 367 -4.35 21.67 35.16
CA THR A 367 -5.23 21.88 36.31
C THR A 367 -5.15 20.71 37.31
N GLN A 368 -5.08 19.46 36.83
CA GLN A 368 -4.88 18.30 37.71
C GLN A 368 -3.51 18.31 38.39
N GLU A 369 -2.44 18.65 37.68
CA GLU A 369 -1.10 18.78 38.25
C GLU A 369 -1.02 19.87 39.32
N GLN A 370 -1.71 20.99 39.12
CA GLN A 370 -1.81 22.06 40.12
C GLN A 370 -2.59 21.62 41.37
N ILE A 371 -3.67 20.85 41.22
CA ILE A 371 -4.43 20.28 42.33
C ILE A 371 -3.59 19.27 43.12
N ILE A 372 -2.86 18.38 42.43
CA ILE A 372 -1.96 17.40 43.07
C ILE A 372 -0.83 18.12 43.81
N THR A 373 -0.23 19.14 43.20
CA THR A 373 0.84 19.94 43.82
C THR A 373 0.36 20.72 45.03
N ALA A 374 -0.89 21.22 45.02
CA ALA A 374 -1.50 21.89 46.17
C ALA A 374 -1.82 20.89 47.30
N ALA A 375 -2.25 19.67 46.98
CA ALA A 375 -2.55 18.62 47.95
C ALA A 375 -1.30 18.05 48.65
N ILE A 376 -0.14 18.07 48.00
CA ILE A 376 1.15 17.63 48.57
C ILE A 376 1.75 18.69 49.53
N LYS A 377 1.31 19.96 49.45
CA LYS A 377 1.82 21.07 50.27
C LYS A 377 1.02 21.31 51.57
N VAL A 378 0.00 20.50 51.84
CA VAL A 378 -0.76 20.44 53.11
C VAL A 378 -0.25 19.26 53.91
#